data_AF-A0A1R1SAM9-F1
#
_entry.id   AF-A0A1R1SAM9-F1
#
_cell.length_a   1.000
_cell.length_b   1.000
_cell.length_c   1.000
_cell.angle_alpha   90.00
_cell.angle_beta   90.00
_cell.angle_gamma   90.00
#
_symmetry.space_group_name_H-M   'P 1'
#
loop_
_entity.id
_entity.type
_entity.pdbx_description
1 polymer ?
#
loop_
_entity_poly.entity_id
_entity_poly.type
_entity_poly.pdbx_seq_one_letter_code
_entity_poly.pdbx_strand_id
1 'polypeptide(L)'
;MESSAEHPVVVENSLIRYRSQVQSALVRLGDADAGAGPAPGFCPGHLLPDPDERLVEFFSPSGLAFHDLGSYQGKRLTLLDLMRNPRTRTTKTYPSLVIVARAVRHIMATGERVVIVTPSSANKATALRDAVWRASSSGLVAPGMLRICAVVPDSSRAKLWSSPLSEDPWLAARNPVFTYAGAHPDEVKAVARGFVDGWAETFKKRHGVNLWHTLDIENYKVADVIRAHAEYEFLPRESADERLHVHAVSSAFGLLGHNLGLRQLADGGVNAPRSRYFLVQHLDTPDMVLSLYHGSPDRDHAPAYTYDAADGLHRQHEDPRFPQATADPRERLDPTFYTRRPTTSAEMNEIIRARGGGGIVVSGHECRTLYPRIRRLLAPAGIVLPEDPGLLREWSLVMALTGVLQAIDRGLVAEDDILVHGSGSYHAGDFRPLPEDRLTPVTEVEDLAEKAAWAVEDDADRAASR
;
A
#
# COMPACT_ATOMS: atom_id res chain seq x y z
N MET A 1 -37.22 -2.85 13.21
CA MET A 1 -36.21 -3.60 13.98
C MET A 1 -34.99 -2.71 14.00
N GLU A 2 -34.83 -1.92 15.07
CA GLU A 2 -33.67 -1.05 15.25
C GLU A 2 -32.47 -1.97 15.47
N SER A 3 -31.60 -2.06 14.47
CA SER A 3 -30.27 -2.65 14.62
C SER A 3 -29.55 -1.80 15.66
N SER A 4 -29.27 -2.38 16.83
CA SER A 4 -28.30 -1.80 17.75
C SER A 4 -26.99 -1.72 16.98
N ALA A 5 -26.56 -0.50 16.65
CA ALA A 5 -25.24 -0.31 16.06
C ALA A 5 -24.21 -0.82 17.07
N GLU A 6 -23.72 -2.04 16.85
CA GLU A 6 -22.60 -2.56 17.60
C GLU A 6 -21.44 -1.58 17.41
N HIS A 7 -20.84 -1.17 18.52
CA HIS A 7 -19.70 -0.26 18.46
C HIS A 7 -18.60 -0.88 17.60
N PRO A 8 -17.91 -0.08 16.76
CA PRO A 8 -16.86 -0.61 15.92
C PRO A 8 -15.77 -1.24 16.79
N VAL A 9 -15.27 -2.39 16.37
CA VAL A 9 -14.09 -2.97 17.01
C VAL A 9 -12.89 -2.14 16.57
N VAL A 10 -12.20 -1.53 17.53
CA VAL A 10 -11.00 -0.73 17.29
C VAL A 10 -9.81 -1.40 17.95
N VAL A 11 -8.76 -1.66 17.17
CA VAL A 11 -7.48 -2.17 17.65
C VAL A 11 -6.45 -1.06 17.53
N GLU A 12 -6.18 -0.40 18.64
CA GLU A 12 -5.13 0.62 18.71
C GLU A 12 -3.74 -0.03 18.68
N ASN A 13 -2.80 0.63 18.01
CA ASN A 13 -1.39 0.24 17.95
C ASN A 13 -1.19 -1.27 17.64
N SER A 14 -1.80 -1.73 16.56
CA SER A 14 -1.88 -3.16 16.27
C SER A 14 -0.51 -3.79 15.95
N LEU A 15 0.49 -3.00 15.53
CA LEU A 15 1.86 -3.50 15.39
C LEU A 15 2.54 -3.81 16.73
N ILE A 16 2.20 -3.11 17.81
CA ILE A 16 2.64 -3.48 19.17
C ILE A 16 1.88 -4.72 19.64
N ARG A 17 0.54 -4.75 19.47
CA ARG A 17 -0.29 -5.88 19.86
C ARG A 17 0.17 -7.19 19.23
N TYR A 18 0.43 -7.17 17.92
CA TYR A 18 0.80 -8.35 17.13
C TYR A 18 2.30 -8.41 16.82
N ARG A 19 3.14 -7.77 17.65
CA ARG A 19 4.59 -7.66 17.40
C ARG A 19 5.24 -9.03 17.24
N SER A 20 4.86 -10.03 18.05
CA SER A 20 5.45 -11.36 17.99
C SER A 20 5.11 -12.09 16.69
N GLN A 21 3.90 -11.91 16.16
CA GLN A 21 3.47 -12.47 14.87
C GLN A 21 4.22 -11.83 13.71
N VAL A 22 4.37 -10.50 13.73
CA VAL A 22 5.17 -9.75 12.74
C VAL A 22 6.65 -10.16 12.82
N GLN A 23 7.22 -10.26 14.02
CA GLN A 23 8.60 -10.70 14.22
C GLN A 23 8.82 -12.14 13.75
N SER A 24 7.87 -13.04 14.01
CA SER A 24 7.92 -14.42 13.51
C SER A 24 7.85 -14.46 11.98
N ALA A 25 7.00 -13.64 11.37
CA ALA A 25 6.93 -13.52 9.91
C ALA A 25 8.27 -13.06 9.33
N LEU A 26 8.89 -12.04 9.94
CA LEU A 26 10.20 -11.53 9.52
C LEU A 26 11.32 -12.57 9.61
N VAL A 27 11.37 -13.35 10.71
CA VAL A 27 12.40 -14.39 10.91
C VAL A 27 12.26 -15.50 9.87
N ARG A 28 11.05 -15.99 9.62
CA ARG A 28 10.82 -17.05 8.61
C ARG A 28 11.29 -16.65 7.21
N LEU A 29 11.18 -15.36 6.88
CA LEU A 29 11.66 -14.84 5.61
C LEU A 29 13.18 -14.79 5.57
N GLY A 30 13.82 -14.37 6.66
CA GLY A 30 15.28 -14.44 6.77
C GLY A 30 15.82 -15.87 6.67
N ASP A 31 15.12 -16.85 7.23
CA ASP A 31 15.51 -18.27 7.14
C ASP A 31 15.38 -18.81 5.71
N ALA A 32 14.35 -18.39 4.97
CA ALA A 32 14.19 -18.76 3.56
C ALA A 32 15.29 -18.13 2.68
N ASP A 33 15.65 -16.87 2.93
CA ASP A 33 16.71 -16.16 2.20
C ASP A 33 18.11 -16.73 2.49
N ALA A 34 18.37 -17.19 3.72
CA ALA A 34 19.65 -17.82 4.08
C ALA A 34 19.94 -19.08 3.25
N GLY A 35 18.91 -19.76 2.74
CA GLY A 35 19.03 -20.90 1.82
C GLY A 35 19.34 -20.52 0.37
N ALA A 36 19.15 -19.26 -0.04
CA ALA A 36 19.29 -18.78 -1.42
C ALA A 36 20.66 -18.12 -1.72
N GLY A 37 21.55 -18.01 -0.73
CA GLY A 37 22.82 -17.29 -0.83
C GLY A 37 22.69 -15.79 -0.52
N PRO A 38 23.81 -15.04 -0.39
CA PRO A 38 23.76 -13.62 -0.04
C PRO A 38 23.04 -12.82 -1.14
N ALA A 39 21.94 -12.18 -0.76
CA ALA A 39 21.25 -11.24 -1.64
C ALA A 39 22.20 -10.07 -1.99
N PRO A 40 22.22 -9.60 -3.25
CA PRO A 40 23.03 -8.44 -3.61
C PRO A 40 22.50 -7.18 -2.91
N GLY A 41 23.39 -6.47 -2.23
CA GLY A 41 23.11 -5.18 -1.59
C GLY A 41 22.91 -5.23 -0.07
N PHE A 42 22.76 -4.05 0.53
CA PHE A 42 22.59 -3.90 1.98
C PHE A 42 21.16 -4.25 2.43
N CYS A 43 21.05 -4.99 3.55
CA CYS A 43 19.80 -5.30 4.24
C CYS A 43 19.98 -5.11 5.76
N PRO A 44 19.09 -4.39 6.47
CA PRO A 44 19.22 -4.12 7.91
C PRO A 44 18.83 -5.32 8.81
N GLY A 45 18.73 -6.53 8.25
CA GLY A 45 18.30 -7.74 8.96
C GLY A 45 16.79 -7.80 9.23
N HIS A 46 16.35 -8.79 10.01
CA HIS A 46 14.93 -9.15 10.20
C HIS A 46 14.41 -8.89 11.63
N LEU A 47 15.22 -8.26 12.48
CA LEU A 47 14.85 -7.98 13.87
C LEU A 47 14.21 -6.60 14.01
N LEU A 48 13.22 -6.50 14.90
CA LEU A 48 12.64 -5.24 15.36
C LEU A 48 13.33 -4.75 16.64
N PRO A 49 13.29 -3.44 16.97
CA PRO A 49 13.74 -2.93 18.26
C PRO A 49 12.99 -3.59 19.41
N ASP A 50 13.64 -3.71 20.56
CA ASP A 50 12.98 -4.19 21.78
C ASP A 50 11.86 -3.24 22.20
N PRO A 51 10.75 -3.75 22.78
CA PRO A 51 9.63 -2.92 23.14
C PRO A 51 9.98 -2.01 24.32
N ASP A 52 9.97 -0.70 24.06
CA ASP A 52 9.99 0.37 25.06
C ASP A 52 8.92 1.43 24.72
N GLU A 53 8.79 2.46 25.56
CA GLU A 53 7.81 3.55 25.33
C GLU A 53 8.01 4.26 23.99
N ARG A 54 9.26 4.36 23.52
CA ARG A 54 9.59 5.02 22.24
C ARG A 54 9.13 4.20 21.04
N LEU A 55 9.25 2.87 21.12
CA LEU A 55 8.72 1.96 20.10
C LEU A 55 7.19 1.95 20.10
N VAL A 56 6.57 2.02 21.28
CA VAL A 56 5.11 2.14 21.42
C VAL A 56 4.62 3.42 20.74
N GLU A 57 5.26 4.56 21.03
CA GLU A 57 4.93 5.85 20.40
C GLU A 57 5.17 5.83 18.88
N PHE A 58 6.27 5.22 18.43
CA PHE A 58 6.58 5.07 17.01
C PHE A 58 5.50 4.30 16.25
N PHE A 59 5.01 3.19 16.81
CA PHE A 59 3.97 2.36 16.21
C PHE A 59 2.54 2.82 16.49
N SER A 60 2.34 3.88 17.27
CA SER A 60 1.02 4.45 17.59
C SER A 60 0.06 4.65 16.39
N PRO A 61 0.49 5.01 15.16
CA PRO A 61 -0.45 5.19 14.04
C PRO A 61 -0.92 3.87 13.40
N SER A 62 -0.53 2.71 13.93
CA SER A 62 -0.91 1.39 13.41
C SER A 62 -2.29 0.90 13.89
N GLY A 63 -3.26 1.81 14.04
CA GLY A 63 -4.63 1.46 14.42
C GLY A 63 -5.41 0.84 13.25
N LEU A 64 -6.17 -0.23 13.51
CA LEU A 64 -7.17 -0.78 12.57
C LEU A 64 -8.56 -0.82 13.23
N ALA A 65 -9.60 -0.90 12.40
CA ALA A 65 -10.95 -1.09 12.90
C ALA A 65 -11.82 -1.97 11.99
N PHE A 66 -12.81 -2.61 12.58
CA PHE A 66 -13.88 -3.30 11.88
C PHE A 66 -15.18 -2.52 12.03
N HIS A 67 -15.79 -2.16 10.90
CA HIS A 67 -17.08 -1.47 10.87
C HIS A 67 -18.10 -2.32 10.12
N ASP A 68 -19.25 -2.57 10.73
CA ASP A 68 -20.40 -3.09 10.01
C ASP A 68 -20.91 -2.01 9.04
N LEU A 69 -20.98 -2.35 7.76
CA LEU A 69 -21.55 -1.51 6.72
C LEU A 69 -23.01 -1.89 6.40
N GLY A 70 -23.57 -2.86 7.11
CA GLY A 70 -24.89 -3.43 6.88
C GLY A 70 -24.90 -4.45 5.75
N SER A 71 -26.06 -4.60 5.09
CA SER A 71 -26.24 -5.59 4.03
C SER A 71 -26.59 -4.98 2.69
N TYR A 72 -26.10 -5.60 1.61
CA TYR A 72 -26.45 -5.27 0.23
C TYR A 72 -26.94 -6.52 -0.50
N GLN A 73 -28.18 -6.49 -1.01
CA GLN A 73 -28.86 -7.64 -1.61
C GLN A 73 -28.75 -8.94 -0.77
N GLY A 74 -28.92 -8.82 0.55
CA GLY A 74 -28.84 -9.95 1.48
C GLY A 74 -27.42 -10.34 1.94
N LYS A 75 -26.36 -9.79 1.32
CA LYS A 75 -24.97 -10.06 1.68
C LYS A 75 -24.47 -9.06 2.71
N ARG A 76 -23.84 -9.53 3.79
CA ARG A 76 -23.28 -8.68 4.85
C ARG A 76 -21.95 -8.09 4.41
N LEU A 77 -21.76 -6.81 4.70
CA LEU A 77 -20.56 -6.07 4.35
C LEU A 77 -19.90 -5.56 5.61
N THR A 78 -18.65 -5.95 5.83
CA THR A 78 -17.79 -5.39 6.89
C THR A 78 -16.64 -4.63 6.25
N LEU A 79 -16.27 -3.48 6.80
CA LEU A 79 -15.06 -2.75 6.45
C LEU A 79 -13.95 -3.07 7.44
N LEU A 80 -12.81 -3.52 6.94
CA LEU A 80 -11.53 -3.47 7.65
C LEU A 80 -10.85 -2.14 7.33
N ASP A 81 -10.98 -1.15 8.22
CA ASP A 81 -10.34 0.15 8.09
C ASP A 81 -8.85 0.08 8.50
N LEU A 82 -7.97 0.22 7.50
CA LEU A 82 -6.51 0.24 7.66
C LEU A 82 -5.92 1.65 7.43
N MET A 83 -6.77 2.68 7.42
CA MET A 83 -6.41 4.06 7.03
C MET A 83 -6.34 5.01 8.23
N ARG A 84 -6.33 4.49 9.46
CA ARG A 84 -6.47 5.29 10.69
C ARG A 84 -5.29 6.22 11.01
N ASN A 85 -4.17 6.12 10.30
CA ASN A 85 -3.11 7.13 10.41
C ASN A 85 -3.55 8.43 9.72
N PRO A 86 -3.86 9.52 10.46
CA PRO A 86 -4.36 10.75 9.86
C PRO A 86 -3.35 11.45 8.95
N ARG A 87 -2.04 11.12 9.06
CA ARG A 87 -0.96 11.71 8.26
C ARG A 87 -0.73 11.04 6.91
N THR A 88 -1.41 9.93 6.64
CA THR A 88 -1.16 9.15 5.42
C THR A 88 -2.43 8.55 4.82
N ARG A 89 -3.43 8.23 5.66
CA ARG A 89 -4.71 7.61 5.31
C ARG A 89 -4.59 6.45 4.32
N THR A 90 -3.60 5.59 4.56
CA THR A 90 -3.32 4.43 3.73
C THR A 90 -2.81 3.24 4.54
N THR A 91 -3.14 2.03 4.08
CA THR A 91 -2.59 0.78 4.61
C THR A 91 -1.07 0.68 4.45
N LYS A 92 -0.43 1.52 3.61
CA LYS A 92 1.04 1.53 3.49
C LYS A 92 1.74 1.95 4.79
N THR A 93 1.02 2.50 5.76
CA THR A 93 1.53 2.81 7.10
C THR A 93 2.18 1.60 7.75
N TYR A 94 1.50 0.45 7.77
CA TYR A 94 1.97 -0.77 8.45
C TYR A 94 3.33 -1.26 7.96
N PRO A 95 3.51 -1.59 6.66
CA PRO A 95 4.82 -2.02 6.18
C PRO A 95 5.86 -0.91 6.28
N SER A 96 5.50 0.36 6.15
CA SER A 96 6.45 1.48 6.29
C SER A 96 7.05 1.56 7.69
N LEU A 97 6.22 1.39 8.72
CA LEU A 97 6.66 1.35 10.11
C LEU A 97 7.58 0.14 10.38
N VAL A 98 7.23 -1.05 9.87
CA VAL A 98 8.05 -2.26 10.01
C VAL A 98 9.40 -2.13 9.29
N ILE A 99 9.40 -1.59 8.07
CA ILE A 99 10.62 -1.29 7.29
C ILE A 99 11.54 -0.36 8.09
N VAL A 100 11.01 0.76 8.58
CA VAL A 100 11.80 1.73 9.35
C VAL A 100 12.28 1.15 10.69
N ALA A 101 11.45 0.37 11.40
CA ALA A 101 11.87 -0.28 12.65
C ALA A 101 13.07 -1.21 12.45
N ARG A 102 13.15 -1.94 11.33
CA ARG A 102 14.32 -2.77 11.00
C ARG A 102 15.58 -1.93 10.79
N ALA A 103 15.48 -0.84 10.05
CA ALA A 103 16.60 0.09 9.88
C ALA A 103 17.05 0.68 11.23
N VAL A 104 16.10 1.07 12.09
CA VAL A 104 16.38 1.52 13.46
C VAL A 104 17.12 0.45 14.26
N ARG A 105 16.65 -0.81 14.23
CA ARG A 105 17.29 -1.92 14.94
C ARG A 105 18.73 -2.12 14.50
N HIS A 106 18.99 -2.04 13.19
CA HIS A 106 20.34 -2.09 12.60
C HIS A 106 21.22 -0.94 13.11
N ILE A 107 20.71 0.30 13.07
CA ILE A 107 21.42 1.49 13.54
C ILE A 107 21.77 1.36 15.03
N MET A 108 20.84 0.91 15.86
CA MET A 108 21.07 0.67 17.29
C MET A 108 22.13 -0.41 17.54
N ALA A 109 22.19 -1.44 16.68
CA ALA A 109 23.14 -2.54 16.82
C ALA A 109 24.56 -2.16 16.39
N THR A 110 24.68 -1.36 15.33
CA THR A 110 25.93 -1.19 14.58
C THR A 110 26.50 0.22 14.62
N GLY A 111 25.68 1.22 14.93
CA GLY A 111 26.03 2.63 14.78
C GLY A 111 26.18 3.08 13.33
N GLU A 112 25.77 2.29 12.34
CA GLU A 112 25.90 2.65 10.92
C GLU A 112 24.70 3.42 10.40
N ARG A 113 24.95 4.45 9.59
CA ARG A 113 23.89 5.28 8.96
C ARG A 113 23.17 4.52 7.84
N VAL A 114 21.87 4.75 7.70
CA VAL A 114 21.02 4.13 6.66
C VAL A 114 20.26 5.20 5.89
N VAL A 115 20.26 5.08 4.55
CA VAL A 115 19.40 5.86 3.66
C VAL A 115 18.43 4.89 2.97
N ILE A 116 17.15 5.05 3.26
CA ILE A 116 16.09 4.33 2.56
C ILE A 116 15.94 4.93 1.16
N VAL A 117 16.06 4.10 0.14
CA VAL A 117 15.74 4.46 -1.24
C VAL A 117 14.45 3.77 -1.62
N THR A 118 13.48 4.55 -2.11
CA THR A 118 12.14 4.02 -2.32
C THR A 118 11.45 4.55 -3.58
N PRO A 119 11.14 3.67 -4.56
CA PRO A 119 10.23 4.02 -5.65
C PRO A 119 8.77 3.95 -5.17
N SER A 120 7.95 4.91 -5.57
CA SER A 120 6.55 5.01 -5.17
C SER A 120 5.66 5.80 -6.15
N SER A 121 4.35 5.60 -6.08
CA SER A 121 3.31 6.43 -6.72
C SER A 121 2.62 7.35 -5.71
N ALA A 122 3.40 7.89 -4.77
CA ALA A 122 3.01 8.72 -3.62
C ALA A 122 2.68 7.97 -2.31
N ASN A 123 1.61 7.17 -2.19
CA ASN A 123 1.15 6.65 -0.88
C ASN A 123 2.25 5.98 -0.04
N LYS A 124 3.08 5.16 -0.68
CA LYS A 124 4.21 4.49 -0.01
C LYS A 124 5.32 5.49 0.36
N ALA A 125 5.62 6.47 -0.49
CA ALA A 125 6.56 7.53 -0.16
C ALA A 125 6.06 8.37 1.03
N THR A 126 4.80 8.78 1.04
CA THR A 126 4.18 9.50 2.16
C THR A 126 4.25 8.69 3.45
N ALA A 127 3.88 7.40 3.41
CA ALA A 127 3.92 6.53 4.59
C ALA A 127 5.34 6.25 5.12
N LEU A 128 6.32 6.02 4.25
CA LEU A 128 7.72 5.83 4.66
C LEU A 128 8.33 7.12 5.21
N ARG A 129 8.00 8.27 4.62
CA ARG A 129 8.43 9.58 5.12
C ARG A 129 7.84 9.88 6.50
N ASP A 130 6.55 9.58 6.71
CA ASP A 130 5.93 9.68 8.04
C ASP A 130 6.63 8.76 9.04
N ALA A 131 6.92 7.51 8.67
CA ALA A 131 7.64 6.57 9.53
C ALA A 131 9.07 7.05 9.85
N VAL A 132 9.84 7.54 8.88
CA VAL A 132 11.20 8.07 9.14
C VAL A 132 11.17 9.26 10.10
N TRP A 133 10.24 10.20 9.91
CA TRP A 133 10.06 11.30 10.86
C TRP A 133 9.73 10.77 12.25
N ARG A 134 8.77 9.85 12.37
CA ARG A 134 8.35 9.26 13.64
C ARG A 134 9.49 8.59 14.39
N ALA A 135 10.37 7.87 13.69
CA ALA A 135 11.52 7.24 14.32
C ALA A 135 12.44 8.27 15.00
N SER A 136 12.57 9.45 14.39
CA SER A 136 13.33 10.54 15.01
C SER A 136 12.57 11.28 16.10
N SER A 137 11.28 11.56 15.90
CA SER A 137 10.49 12.32 16.87
C SER A 137 10.15 11.54 18.13
N SER A 138 10.10 10.20 18.06
CA SER A 138 9.96 9.33 19.24
C SER A 138 11.30 9.03 19.93
N GLY A 139 12.42 9.53 19.41
CA GLY A 139 13.75 9.31 20.00
C GLY A 139 14.30 7.90 19.83
N LEU A 140 13.78 7.12 18.87
CA LEU A 140 14.37 5.82 18.51
C LEU A 140 15.72 6.00 17.81
N VAL A 141 15.89 7.07 17.03
CA VAL A 141 17.11 7.33 16.26
C VAL A 141 17.35 8.82 16.06
N ALA A 142 18.61 9.26 16.03
CA ALA A 142 18.91 10.64 15.68
C ALA A 142 18.61 10.92 14.19
N PRO A 143 18.08 12.11 13.82
CA PRO A 143 17.73 12.44 12.42
C PRO A 143 18.88 12.27 11.41
N GLY A 144 20.14 12.39 11.85
CA GLY A 144 21.31 12.21 11.00
C GLY A 144 21.62 10.76 10.61
N MET A 145 21.07 9.79 11.34
CA MET A 145 21.40 8.36 11.21
C MET A 145 20.45 7.60 10.28
N LEU A 146 19.21 8.09 10.11
CA LEU A 146 18.20 7.51 9.22
C LEU A 146 17.63 8.58 8.31
N ARG A 147 17.73 8.38 6.99
CA ARG A 147 17.22 9.29 5.96
C ARG A 147 16.41 8.54 4.91
N ILE A 148 15.69 9.29 4.08
CA ILE A 148 14.92 8.73 2.96
C ILE A 148 15.03 9.55 1.68
N CYS A 149 15.32 8.85 0.58
CA CYS A 149 15.20 9.32 -0.80
C CYS A 149 13.99 8.65 -1.45
N ALA A 150 12.95 9.42 -1.75
CA ALA A 150 11.77 8.92 -2.45
C ALA A 150 11.86 9.29 -3.93
N VAL A 151 11.58 8.35 -4.83
CA VAL A 151 11.51 8.58 -6.28
C VAL A 151 10.07 8.29 -6.72
N VAL A 152 9.41 9.28 -7.32
CA VAL A 152 8.02 9.15 -7.76
C VAL A 152 7.82 9.65 -9.19
N PRO A 153 6.85 9.15 -9.95
CA PRO A 153 6.50 9.73 -11.24
C PRO A 153 5.99 11.16 -11.06
N ASP A 154 6.31 12.04 -12.01
CA ASP A 154 5.81 13.42 -11.99
C ASP A 154 4.27 13.48 -11.95
N SER A 155 3.61 12.56 -12.65
CA SER A 155 2.15 12.41 -12.63
C SER A 155 1.56 12.12 -11.24
N SER A 156 2.37 11.68 -10.27
CA SER A 156 1.96 11.39 -8.90
C SER A 156 2.23 12.53 -7.91
N ARG A 157 2.84 13.64 -8.35
CA ARG A 157 3.27 14.74 -7.45
C ARG A 157 2.13 15.33 -6.63
N ALA A 158 0.93 15.44 -7.21
CA ALA A 158 -0.26 16.00 -6.55
C ALA A 158 -0.79 15.16 -5.38
N LYS A 159 -0.29 13.92 -5.21
CA LYS A 159 -0.61 13.01 -4.10
C LYS A 159 0.47 13.01 -3.01
N LEU A 160 1.56 13.76 -3.16
CA LEU A 160 2.60 13.86 -2.14
C LEU A 160 2.18 14.82 -1.04
N TRP A 161 2.27 14.37 0.20
CA TRP A 161 1.89 15.17 1.36
C TRP A 161 3.11 15.88 1.93
N SER A 162 2.95 17.16 2.26
CA SER A 162 3.88 17.85 3.13
C SER A 162 3.90 17.16 4.50
N SER A 163 5.08 17.08 5.09
CA SER A 163 5.29 16.58 6.44
C SER A 163 6.42 17.37 7.11
N PRO A 164 6.70 17.14 8.41
CA PRO A 164 7.86 17.75 9.04
C PRO A 164 9.19 17.47 8.33
N LEU A 165 9.31 16.36 7.56
CA LEU A 165 10.50 16.11 6.72
C LEU A 165 10.65 17.07 5.54
N SER A 166 9.62 17.82 5.16
CA SER A 166 9.67 18.80 4.07
C SER A 166 9.48 20.23 4.55
N GLU A 167 8.91 20.43 5.74
CA GLU A 167 8.65 21.75 6.32
C GLU A 167 9.87 22.32 7.02
N ASP A 168 10.67 21.48 7.69
CA ASP A 168 11.95 21.88 8.26
C ASP A 168 13.04 21.89 7.16
N PRO A 169 13.74 23.02 6.92
CA PRO A 169 14.74 23.13 5.86
C PRO A 169 15.91 22.15 6.00
N TRP A 170 16.33 21.84 7.22
CA TRP A 170 17.45 20.93 7.47
C TRP A 170 17.05 19.48 7.20
N LEU A 171 15.85 19.08 7.60
CA LEU A 171 15.28 17.77 7.28
C LEU A 171 14.96 17.63 5.78
N ALA A 172 14.40 18.66 5.15
CA ALA A 172 14.06 18.66 3.72
C ALA A 172 15.29 18.42 2.86
N ALA A 173 16.39 19.09 3.18
CA ALA A 173 17.66 18.95 2.47
C ALA A 173 18.32 17.57 2.63
N ARG A 174 17.83 16.73 3.55
CA ARG A 174 18.37 15.39 3.87
C ARG A 174 17.40 14.26 3.54
N ASN A 175 16.16 14.60 3.22
CA ASN A 175 15.11 13.65 2.90
C ASN A 175 14.43 14.07 1.59
N PRO A 176 15.17 14.09 0.46
CA PRO A 176 14.65 14.61 -0.79
C PRO A 176 13.52 13.74 -1.36
N VAL A 177 12.63 14.39 -2.12
CA VAL A 177 11.66 13.73 -2.98
C VAL A 177 12.01 14.06 -4.43
N PHE A 178 12.29 13.03 -5.20
CA PHE A 178 12.65 13.12 -6.60
C PHE A 178 11.43 12.84 -7.47
N THR A 179 11.20 13.70 -8.47
CA THR A 179 10.15 13.50 -9.49
C THR A 179 10.78 13.00 -10.79
N TYR A 180 10.25 11.91 -11.32
CA TYR A 180 10.71 11.29 -12.55
C TYR A 180 9.75 11.62 -13.69
N ALA A 181 10.27 12.26 -14.73
CA ALA A 181 9.49 12.71 -15.88
C ALA A 181 9.66 11.81 -17.13
N GLY A 182 10.07 10.56 -16.95
CA GLY A 182 10.20 9.61 -18.08
C GLY A 182 8.86 9.18 -18.67
N ALA A 183 8.94 8.47 -19.80
CA ALA A 183 7.77 8.11 -20.60
C ALA A 183 6.84 7.13 -19.87
N HIS A 184 7.38 6.23 -19.06
CA HIS A 184 6.61 5.22 -18.35
C HIS A 184 6.73 5.39 -16.82
N PRO A 185 5.61 5.65 -16.11
CA PRO A 185 5.64 5.86 -14.66
C PRO A 185 6.26 4.71 -13.85
N ASP A 186 6.25 3.47 -14.35
CA ASP A 186 6.83 2.32 -13.67
C ASP A 186 8.38 2.25 -13.75
N GLU A 187 9.01 3.01 -14.65
CA GLU A 187 10.47 3.11 -14.79
C GLU A 187 11.14 3.67 -13.53
N VAL A 188 10.41 4.38 -12.66
CA VAL A 188 10.92 4.83 -11.35
C VAL A 188 11.49 3.68 -10.51
N LYS A 189 10.97 2.46 -10.67
CA LYS A 189 11.49 1.26 -9.99
C LYS A 189 12.88 0.88 -10.51
N ALA A 190 13.10 1.00 -11.82
CA ALA A 190 14.37 0.71 -12.45
C ALA A 190 15.42 1.79 -12.09
N VAL A 191 15.04 3.07 -12.12
CA VAL A 191 15.92 4.18 -11.74
C VAL A 191 16.35 4.08 -10.27
N ALA A 192 15.41 3.86 -9.36
CA ALA A 192 15.73 3.74 -7.93
C ALA A 192 16.60 2.50 -7.63
N ARG A 193 16.35 1.37 -8.31
CA ARG A 193 17.16 0.15 -8.17
C ARG A 193 18.56 0.34 -8.75
N GLY A 194 18.67 0.88 -9.96
CA GLY A 194 19.95 1.16 -10.61
C GLY A 194 20.83 2.10 -9.79
N PHE A 195 20.23 3.08 -9.11
CA PHE A 195 20.97 3.94 -8.17
C PHE A 195 21.56 3.13 -7.01
N VAL A 196 20.77 2.30 -6.33
CA VAL A 196 21.31 1.50 -5.20
C VAL A 196 22.35 0.51 -5.68
N ASP A 197 22.07 -0.25 -6.73
CA ASP A 197 22.96 -1.30 -7.24
C ASP A 197 24.27 -0.72 -7.78
N GLY A 198 24.23 0.45 -8.42
CA GLY A 198 25.40 1.11 -9.01
C GLY A 198 26.24 1.95 -8.04
N TRP A 199 25.62 2.50 -6.97
CA TRP A 199 26.26 3.53 -6.14
C TRP A 199 26.38 3.20 -4.65
N ALA A 200 25.82 2.09 -4.16
CA ALA A 200 25.88 1.74 -2.73
C ALA A 200 27.31 1.71 -2.16
N GLU A 201 28.27 1.10 -2.87
CA GLU A 201 29.67 1.02 -2.44
C GLU A 201 30.34 2.41 -2.38
N THR A 202 30.06 3.26 -3.37
CA THR A 202 30.57 4.64 -3.42
C THR A 202 30.02 5.45 -2.25
N PHE A 203 28.71 5.35 -1.99
CA PHE A 203 28.07 6.04 -0.86
C PHE A 203 28.59 5.54 0.50
N LYS A 204 28.83 4.24 0.64
CA LYS A 204 29.42 3.68 1.85
C LYS A 204 30.84 4.18 2.07
N LYS A 205 31.69 4.18 1.05
CA LYS A 205 33.09 4.60 1.14
C LYS A 205 33.26 6.11 1.33
N ARG A 206 32.51 6.92 0.57
CA ARG A 206 32.64 8.38 0.57
C ARG A 206 31.86 9.06 1.68
N HIS A 207 30.66 8.55 1.98
CA HIS A 207 29.74 9.21 2.91
C HIS A 207 29.42 8.34 4.13
N GLY A 208 29.95 7.13 4.28
CA GLY A 208 29.69 6.30 5.46
C GLY A 208 28.20 5.97 5.66
N VAL A 209 27.43 5.84 4.57
CA VAL A 209 26.00 5.51 4.61
C VAL A 209 25.72 4.22 3.85
N ASN A 210 24.81 3.39 4.39
CA ASN A 210 24.28 2.23 3.68
C ASN A 210 23.02 2.63 2.89
N LEU A 211 23.01 2.39 1.58
CA LEU A 211 21.81 2.57 0.76
C LEU A 211 20.94 1.32 0.83
N TRP A 212 19.67 1.47 1.19
CA TRP A 212 18.72 0.35 1.26
C TRP A 212 17.56 0.51 0.29
N HIS A 213 17.52 -0.32 -0.74
CA HIS A 213 16.38 -0.39 -1.65
C HIS A 213 15.22 -1.17 -1.01
N THR A 214 14.11 -0.49 -0.73
CA THR A 214 13.00 -1.05 0.08
C THR A 214 11.96 -1.84 -0.73
N LEU A 215 12.15 -2.01 -2.05
CA LEU A 215 11.22 -2.75 -2.92
C LEU A 215 11.54 -4.25 -2.94
N ASP A 216 11.53 -4.86 -1.76
CA ASP A 216 11.45 -6.32 -1.60
C ASP A 216 9.98 -6.70 -1.33
N ILE A 217 9.48 -7.72 -2.03
CA ILE A 217 8.14 -8.29 -1.87
C ILE A 217 7.86 -8.64 -0.40
N GLU A 218 8.87 -9.14 0.28
CA GLU A 218 8.78 -9.63 1.65
C GLU A 218 8.61 -8.50 2.68
N ASN A 219 9.10 -7.30 2.40
CA ASN A 219 8.92 -6.13 3.27
C ASN A 219 7.45 -5.73 3.44
N TYR A 220 6.59 -6.04 2.48
CA TYR A 220 5.18 -5.62 2.50
C TYR A 220 4.26 -6.69 3.07
N LYS A 221 4.56 -7.97 2.86
CA LYS A 221 3.73 -9.09 3.33
C LYS A 221 3.72 -9.18 4.85
N VAL A 222 4.88 -9.01 5.51
CA VAL A 222 5.04 -9.25 6.95
C VAL A 222 4.16 -8.41 7.84
N ALA A 223 3.97 -7.14 7.51
CA ALA A 223 3.17 -6.25 8.35
C ALA A 223 1.67 -6.58 8.23
N ASP A 224 1.25 -7.15 7.11
CA ASP A 224 -0.15 -7.44 6.83
C ASP A 224 -0.63 -8.78 7.42
N VAL A 225 0.24 -9.55 8.10
CA VAL A 225 -0.20 -10.73 8.90
C VAL A 225 -1.16 -10.32 10.01
N ILE A 226 -1.03 -9.10 10.53
CA ILE A 226 -1.90 -8.55 11.58
C ILE A 226 -3.38 -8.58 11.19
N ARG A 227 -3.69 -8.50 9.90
CA ARG A 227 -5.07 -8.50 9.40
C ARG A 227 -5.77 -9.81 9.76
N ALA A 228 -5.09 -10.94 9.55
CA ALA A 228 -5.64 -12.26 9.84
C ALA A 228 -5.74 -12.52 11.35
N HIS A 229 -4.74 -12.08 12.13
CA HIS A 229 -4.77 -12.21 13.59
C HIS A 229 -5.88 -11.34 14.21
N ALA A 230 -6.05 -10.10 13.74
CA ALA A 230 -7.13 -9.23 14.19
C ALA A 230 -8.51 -9.75 13.78
N GLU A 231 -8.66 -10.25 12.56
CA GLU A 231 -9.90 -10.91 12.14
C GLU A 231 -10.23 -12.09 13.04
N TYR A 232 -9.27 -13.00 13.24
CA TYR A 232 -9.48 -14.20 14.05
C TYR A 232 -9.87 -13.88 15.50
N GLU A 233 -9.31 -12.80 16.03
CA GLU A 233 -9.54 -12.35 17.39
C GLU A 233 -10.90 -11.67 17.56
N PHE A 234 -11.34 -10.87 16.60
CA PHE A 234 -12.45 -9.94 16.80
C PHE A 234 -13.69 -10.16 15.94
N LEU A 235 -13.58 -10.83 14.80
CA LEU A 235 -14.76 -11.08 13.96
C LEU A 235 -15.46 -12.39 14.37
N PRO A 236 -16.81 -12.42 14.38
CA PRO A 236 -17.56 -13.64 14.65
C PRO A 236 -17.18 -14.77 13.70
N ARG A 237 -17.08 -15.99 14.26
CA ARG A 237 -16.79 -17.23 13.52
C ARG A 237 -18.04 -17.90 12.98
N GLU A 238 -19.14 -17.77 13.72
CA GLU A 238 -20.44 -18.38 13.41
C GLU A 238 -21.09 -17.83 12.13
N SER A 239 -20.60 -16.68 11.65
CA SER A 239 -21.15 -15.97 10.51
C SER A 239 -20.55 -16.40 9.16
N ALA A 240 -19.46 -17.19 9.14
CA ALA A 240 -18.77 -17.52 7.90
C ALA A 240 -18.04 -18.88 7.97
N ASP A 241 -18.63 -19.91 7.37
CA ASP A 241 -17.85 -21.06 6.91
C ASP A 241 -16.79 -20.61 5.87
N GLU A 242 -17.11 -19.55 5.10
CA GLU A 242 -16.25 -18.96 4.07
C GLU A 242 -16.50 -17.43 4.00
N ARG A 243 -15.44 -16.63 4.16
CA ARG A 243 -15.50 -15.15 4.08
C ARG A 243 -14.77 -14.65 2.84
N LEU A 244 -15.39 -13.74 2.09
CA LEU A 244 -14.78 -13.12 0.93
C LEU A 244 -14.03 -11.84 1.32
N HIS A 245 -12.73 -11.80 1.05
CA HIS A 245 -11.88 -10.64 1.25
C HIS A 245 -11.73 -9.86 -0.04
N VAL A 246 -12.27 -8.65 -0.06
CA VAL A 246 -12.29 -7.78 -1.24
C VAL A 246 -11.29 -6.66 -1.06
N HIS A 247 -10.38 -6.48 -2.03
CA HIS A 247 -9.35 -5.44 -1.96
C HIS A 247 -9.11 -4.82 -3.34
N ALA A 248 -9.11 -3.49 -3.41
CA ALA A 248 -8.54 -2.75 -4.54
C ALA A 248 -7.01 -2.92 -4.57
N VAL A 249 -6.48 -3.53 -5.63
CA VAL A 249 -5.09 -3.98 -5.67
C VAL A 249 -4.32 -3.47 -6.88
N SER A 250 -3.09 -3.01 -6.63
CA SER A 250 -2.06 -2.89 -7.67
C SER A 250 -1.16 -4.13 -7.69
N SER A 251 -0.89 -4.75 -6.53
CA SER A 251 -0.02 -5.94 -6.42
C SER A 251 -0.41 -6.84 -5.26
N ALA A 252 -1.61 -6.71 -4.70
CA ALA A 252 -2.18 -7.61 -3.69
C ALA A 252 -1.29 -8.01 -2.47
N PHE A 253 -0.22 -7.27 -2.13
CA PHE A 253 0.65 -7.62 -0.99
C PHE A 253 -0.12 -7.77 0.33
N GLY A 254 -1.17 -6.96 0.53
CA GLY A 254 -2.00 -7.05 1.72
C GLY A 254 -2.81 -8.34 1.83
N LEU A 255 -3.22 -8.94 0.71
CA LEU A 255 -3.88 -10.25 0.70
C LEU A 255 -2.88 -11.38 0.89
N LEU A 256 -1.67 -11.25 0.36
CA LEU A 256 -0.58 -12.21 0.61
C LEU A 256 -0.14 -12.19 2.07
N GLY A 257 -0.01 -11.01 2.68
CA GLY A 257 0.28 -10.86 4.11
C GLY A 257 -0.84 -11.43 4.98
N HIS A 258 -2.10 -11.18 4.62
CA HIS A 258 -3.25 -11.82 5.25
C HIS A 258 -3.17 -13.36 5.18
N ASN A 259 -2.92 -13.92 3.99
CA ASN A 259 -2.73 -15.34 3.80
C ASN A 259 -1.58 -15.92 4.62
N LEU A 260 -0.46 -15.18 4.74
CA LEU A 260 0.65 -15.57 5.60
C LEU A 260 0.23 -15.61 7.08
N GLY A 261 -0.56 -14.65 7.55
CA GLY A 261 -1.12 -14.66 8.90
C GLY A 261 -2.03 -15.86 9.16
N LEU A 262 -2.87 -16.24 8.18
CA LEU A 262 -3.69 -17.47 8.28
C LEU A 262 -2.83 -18.74 8.38
N ARG A 263 -1.72 -18.82 7.63
CA ARG A 263 -0.75 -19.93 7.76
C ARG A 263 -0.14 -19.96 9.16
N GLN A 264 0.25 -18.81 9.72
CA GLN A 264 0.77 -18.73 11.10
C GLN A 264 -0.25 -19.21 12.14
N LEU A 265 -1.53 -18.85 11.98
CA LEU A 265 -2.61 -19.34 12.84
C LEU A 265 -2.74 -20.87 12.72
N ALA A 266 -2.78 -21.40 11.51
CA ALA A 266 -2.88 -22.84 11.26
C ALA A 266 -1.70 -23.63 11.85
N ASP A 267 -0.47 -23.14 11.71
CA ASP A 267 0.73 -23.74 12.31
C ASP A 267 0.65 -23.77 13.85
N GLY A 268 -0.05 -22.79 14.44
CA GLY A 268 -0.37 -22.74 15.87
C GLY A 268 -1.53 -23.63 16.30
N GLY A 269 -2.07 -24.48 15.41
CA GLY A 269 -3.20 -25.37 15.68
C GLY A 269 -4.57 -24.67 15.65
N VAL A 270 -4.63 -23.44 15.15
CA VAL A 270 -5.89 -22.68 15.05
C VAL A 270 -6.61 -23.01 13.75
N ASN A 271 -7.87 -23.42 13.86
CA ASN A 271 -8.76 -23.55 12.70
C ASN A 271 -9.45 -22.20 12.43
N ALA A 272 -8.83 -21.35 11.60
CA ALA A 272 -9.40 -20.08 11.17
C ALA A 272 -10.45 -20.29 10.04
N PRO A 273 -11.42 -19.37 9.87
CA PRO A 273 -12.36 -19.42 8.75
C PRO A 273 -11.65 -19.51 7.39
N ARG A 274 -12.30 -20.14 6.41
CA ARG A 274 -11.75 -20.18 5.05
C ARG A 274 -11.87 -18.80 4.41
N SER A 275 -10.73 -18.18 4.14
CA SER A 275 -10.68 -16.91 3.41
C SER A 275 -10.58 -17.13 1.91
N ARG A 276 -11.47 -16.46 1.17
CA ARG A 276 -11.45 -16.31 -0.28
C ARG A 276 -11.02 -14.90 -0.66
N TYR A 277 -10.41 -14.72 -1.83
CA TYR A 277 -9.88 -13.42 -2.24
C TYR A 277 -10.55 -12.90 -3.51
N PHE A 278 -10.95 -11.64 -3.49
CA PHE A 278 -11.57 -10.95 -4.61
C PHE A 278 -10.77 -9.69 -4.97
N LEU A 279 -10.19 -9.70 -6.17
CA LEU A 279 -9.35 -8.62 -6.66
C LEU A 279 -10.22 -7.53 -7.30
N VAL A 280 -10.04 -6.28 -6.91
CA VAL A 280 -10.65 -5.14 -7.61
C VAL A 280 -9.55 -4.33 -8.28
N GLN A 281 -9.66 -4.14 -9.59
CA GLN A 281 -8.75 -3.31 -10.39
C GLN A 281 -9.54 -2.30 -11.24
N HIS A 282 -8.84 -1.42 -11.94
CA HIS A 282 -9.45 -0.46 -12.88
C HIS A 282 -8.92 -0.67 -14.29
N LEU A 283 -9.54 -0.02 -15.27
CA LEU A 283 -9.28 -0.22 -16.70
C LEU A 283 -7.82 0.06 -17.15
N ASP A 284 -7.07 0.93 -16.47
CA ASP A 284 -5.67 1.20 -16.88
C ASP A 284 -4.72 0.04 -16.55
N THR A 285 -4.96 -0.68 -15.44
CA THR A 285 -4.12 -1.81 -15.00
C THR A 285 -4.95 -3.01 -14.54
N PRO A 286 -5.69 -3.70 -15.43
CA PRO A 286 -6.47 -4.90 -15.11
C PRO A 286 -5.61 -6.18 -15.07
N ASP A 287 -4.28 -6.05 -15.02
CA ASP A 287 -3.28 -7.10 -15.22
C ASP A 287 -3.48 -8.35 -14.36
N MET A 288 -3.86 -8.20 -13.08
CA MET A 288 -4.06 -9.34 -12.18
C MET A 288 -5.38 -10.05 -12.45
N VAL A 289 -6.44 -9.30 -12.78
CA VAL A 289 -7.73 -9.88 -13.19
C VAL A 289 -7.56 -10.65 -14.50
N LEU A 290 -6.86 -10.06 -15.48
CA LEU A 290 -6.53 -10.74 -16.73
C LEU A 290 -5.70 -12.00 -16.49
N SER A 291 -4.63 -11.88 -15.68
CA SER A 291 -3.78 -13.02 -15.33
C SER A 291 -4.54 -14.16 -14.65
N LEU A 292 -5.49 -13.83 -13.77
CA LEU A 292 -6.30 -14.80 -13.05
C LEU A 292 -7.12 -15.67 -14.01
N TYR A 293 -7.82 -15.04 -14.95
CA TYR A 293 -8.80 -15.69 -15.83
C TYR A 293 -8.21 -16.21 -17.14
N HIS A 294 -7.13 -15.62 -17.64
CA HIS A 294 -6.52 -15.99 -18.92
C HIS A 294 -5.10 -16.56 -18.79
N GLY A 295 -4.53 -16.59 -17.59
CA GLY A 295 -3.14 -16.99 -17.38
C GLY A 295 -2.12 -15.97 -17.92
N SER A 296 -2.58 -14.83 -18.42
CA SER A 296 -1.77 -13.78 -19.06
C SER A 296 -2.28 -12.40 -18.64
N PRO A 297 -1.40 -11.44 -18.32
CA PRO A 297 -1.78 -10.05 -18.05
C PRO A 297 -2.03 -9.23 -19.33
N ASP A 298 -2.04 -9.88 -20.51
CA ASP A 298 -2.15 -9.21 -21.80
C ASP A 298 -3.51 -8.52 -21.98
N ARG A 299 -3.48 -7.25 -22.40
CA ARG A 299 -4.66 -6.41 -22.58
C ARG A 299 -5.53 -6.86 -23.76
N ASP A 300 -4.99 -7.66 -24.68
CA ASP A 300 -5.76 -8.25 -25.77
C ASP A 300 -6.85 -9.22 -25.28
N HIS A 301 -6.78 -9.65 -24.01
CA HIS A 301 -7.84 -10.41 -23.36
C HIS A 301 -8.95 -9.56 -22.75
N ALA A 302 -8.81 -8.23 -22.70
CA ALA A 302 -9.88 -7.35 -22.22
C ALA A 302 -10.99 -7.21 -23.28
N PRO A 303 -12.27 -7.07 -22.88
CA PRO A 303 -13.37 -6.96 -23.83
C PRO A 303 -13.27 -5.68 -24.67
N ALA A 304 -13.75 -5.77 -25.90
CA ALA A 304 -13.85 -4.62 -26.80
C ALA A 304 -15.03 -3.75 -26.40
N TYR A 305 -14.82 -2.42 -26.42
CA TYR A 305 -15.88 -1.46 -26.17
C TYR A 305 -16.30 -0.76 -27.45
N THR A 306 -17.62 -0.59 -27.63
CA THR A 306 -18.19 0.21 -28.73
C THR A 306 -18.68 1.54 -28.18
N TYR A 307 -18.37 2.64 -28.87
CA TYR A 307 -18.87 3.96 -28.49
C TYR A 307 -20.37 4.10 -28.83
N ASP A 308 -21.17 4.44 -27.84
CA ASP A 308 -22.58 4.77 -27.96
C ASP A 308 -22.76 6.29 -27.97
N ALA A 309 -23.18 6.83 -29.11
CA ALA A 309 -23.35 8.27 -29.29
C ALA A 309 -24.58 8.83 -28.54
N ALA A 310 -25.51 7.99 -28.09
CA ALA A 310 -26.73 8.44 -27.42
C ALA A 310 -26.46 8.97 -26.00
N ASP A 311 -25.52 8.36 -25.29
CA ASP A 311 -25.14 8.72 -23.92
C ASP A 311 -23.65 9.12 -23.77
N GLY A 312 -22.86 9.02 -24.84
CA GLY A 312 -21.45 9.37 -24.85
C GLY A 312 -20.58 8.37 -24.09
N LEU A 313 -21.03 7.13 -23.91
CA LEU A 313 -20.31 6.09 -23.19
C LEU A 313 -19.81 5.00 -24.14
N HIS A 314 -18.74 4.34 -23.71
CA HIS A 314 -18.23 3.11 -24.30
C HIS A 314 -18.87 1.92 -23.59
N ARG A 315 -19.44 0.96 -24.35
CA ARG A 315 -20.21 -0.17 -23.81
C ARG A 315 -19.66 -1.54 -24.26
N GLN A 316 -19.78 -2.53 -23.39
CA GLN A 316 -19.53 -3.95 -23.68
C GLN A 316 -20.51 -4.84 -22.90
N HIS A 317 -20.80 -6.04 -23.42
CA HIS A 317 -21.73 -7.01 -22.81
C HIS A 317 -21.16 -8.43 -22.75
N GLU A 318 -19.88 -8.60 -23.05
CA GLU A 318 -19.24 -9.90 -23.25
C GLU A 318 -18.72 -10.50 -21.93
N ASP A 319 -18.02 -9.69 -21.12
CA ASP A 319 -17.47 -10.14 -19.85
C ASP A 319 -18.06 -9.33 -18.68
N PRO A 320 -18.87 -9.94 -17.79
CA PRO A 320 -19.42 -9.26 -16.62
C PRO A 320 -18.36 -8.84 -15.60
N ARG A 321 -17.13 -9.35 -15.69
CA ARG A 321 -16.02 -8.98 -14.80
C ARG A 321 -15.39 -7.64 -15.18
N PHE A 322 -15.72 -7.12 -16.35
CA PHE A 322 -15.31 -5.79 -16.80
C PHE A 322 -16.48 -4.82 -16.74
N PRO A 323 -16.22 -3.50 -16.69
CA PRO A 323 -17.27 -2.51 -16.69
C PRO A 323 -18.22 -2.68 -17.88
N GLN A 324 -19.53 -2.60 -17.67
CA GLN A 324 -20.48 -2.63 -18.79
C GLN A 324 -20.48 -1.29 -19.55
N ALA A 325 -20.10 -0.21 -18.87
CA ALA A 325 -19.96 1.12 -19.43
C ALA A 325 -18.75 1.86 -18.83
N THR A 326 -18.08 2.67 -19.65
CA THR A 326 -17.04 3.61 -19.25
C THR A 326 -17.08 4.86 -20.12
N ALA A 327 -16.54 5.97 -19.62
CA ALA A 327 -16.36 7.18 -20.44
C ALA A 327 -15.18 7.03 -21.42
N ASP A 328 -14.15 6.26 -21.06
CA ASP A 328 -12.99 5.98 -21.89
C ASP A 328 -12.39 4.61 -21.52
N PRO A 329 -12.27 3.64 -22.44
CA PRO A 329 -11.62 2.35 -22.20
C PRO A 329 -10.15 2.44 -21.76
N ARG A 330 -9.52 3.61 -21.96
CA ARG A 330 -8.13 3.92 -21.57
C ARG A 330 -8.06 4.83 -20.35
N GLU A 331 -9.16 5.02 -19.62
CA GLU A 331 -9.18 5.91 -18.47
C GLU A 331 -8.17 5.47 -17.39
N ARG A 332 -7.52 6.47 -16.78
CA ARG A 332 -6.72 6.29 -15.57
C ARG A 332 -7.47 6.89 -14.39
N LEU A 333 -8.12 6.03 -13.62
CA LEU A 333 -8.89 6.44 -12.44
C LEU A 333 -8.00 6.98 -11.32
N ASP A 334 -6.91 6.27 -10.97
CA ASP A 334 -6.00 6.69 -9.92
C ASP A 334 -4.54 6.35 -10.29
N PRO A 335 -3.61 7.33 -10.31
CA PRO A 335 -2.22 7.11 -10.69
C PRO A 335 -1.43 6.25 -9.68
N THR A 336 -2.01 5.89 -8.53
CA THR A 336 -1.38 4.95 -7.58
C THR A 336 -1.32 3.52 -8.10
N PHE A 337 -2.21 3.15 -9.00
CA PHE A 337 -2.25 1.84 -9.64
C PHE A 337 -1.46 1.90 -10.95
N TYR A 338 -0.14 1.81 -10.83
CA TYR A 338 0.80 1.94 -11.97
C TYR A 338 1.60 0.66 -12.24
N THR A 339 1.47 -0.37 -11.39
CA THR A 339 2.23 -1.61 -11.58
C THR A 339 1.61 -2.44 -12.69
N ARG A 340 2.37 -2.62 -13.76
CA ARG A 340 2.10 -3.60 -14.81
C ARG A 340 2.78 -4.92 -14.47
N ARG A 341 2.13 -6.04 -14.80
CA ARG A 341 2.61 -7.41 -14.53
C ARG A 341 3.14 -7.63 -13.10
N PRO A 342 2.29 -7.48 -12.05
CA PRO A 342 2.73 -7.61 -10.68
C PRO A 342 3.35 -9.00 -10.39
N THR A 343 4.50 -9.04 -9.70
CA THR A 343 5.19 -10.29 -9.34
C THR A 343 4.37 -11.21 -8.43
N THR A 344 3.38 -10.64 -7.75
CA THR A 344 2.42 -11.34 -6.88
C THR A 344 1.33 -12.09 -7.62
N SER A 345 1.20 -11.93 -8.94
CA SER A 345 0.06 -12.46 -9.71
C SER A 345 0.03 -13.99 -9.68
N ALA A 346 1.17 -14.66 -9.87
CA ALA A 346 1.23 -16.12 -9.86
C ALA A 346 0.76 -16.70 -8.50
N GLU A 347 1.32 -16.20 -7.40
CA GLU A 347 0.97 -16.64 -6.05
C GLU A 347 -0.51 -16.38 -5.74
N MET A 348 -1.04 -15.20 -6.10
CA MET A 348 -2.46 -14.89 -5.91
C MET A 348 -3.38 -15.77 -6.76
N ASN A 349 -3.01 -16.06 -8.01
CA ASN A 349 -3.79 -16.93 -8.89
C ASN A 349 -3.90 -18.34 -8.31
N GLU A 350 -2.80 -18.89 -7.80
CA GLU A 350 -2.79 -20.20 -7.15
C GLU A 350 -3.70 -20.23 -5.92
N ILE A 351 -3.61 -19.22 -5.06
CA ILE A 351 -4.43 -19.13 -3.85
C ILE A 351 -5.92 -19.03 -4.22
N ILE A 352 -6.29 -18.17 -5.17
CA ILE A 352 -7.69 -17.97 -5.58
C ILE A 352 -8.24 -19.24 -6.25
N ARG A 353 -7.47 -19.90 -7.13
CA ARG A 353 -7.89 -21.16 -7.76
C ARG A 353 -8.09 -22.28 -6.73
N ALA A 354 -7.25 -22.34 -5.70
CA ALA A 354 -7.32 -23.38 -4.68
C ALA A 354 -8.47 -23.18 -3.67
N ARG A 355 -8.87 -21.93 -3.39
CA ARG A 355 -9.79 -21.61 -2.29
C ARG A 355 -11.11 -20.99 -2.72
N GLY A 356 -11.22 -20.56 -3.97
CA GLY A 356 -12.32 -19.74 -4.46
C GLY A 356 -12.05 -18.24 -4.31
N GLY A 357 -12.99 -17.45 -4.81
CA GLY A 357 -12.86 -16.00 -4.99
C GLY A 357 -12.84 -15.61 -6.46
N GLY A 358 -12.24 -14.47 -6.80
CA GLY A 358 -12.26 -13.97 -8.17
C GLY A 358 -11.65 -12.59 -8.34
N GLY A 359 -12.11 -11.86 -9.35
CA GLY A 359 -11.77 -10.46 -9.52
C GLY A 359 -12.70 -9.74 -10.49
N ILE A 360 -12.72 -8.41 -10.38
CA ILE A 360 -13.50 -7.50 -11.20
C ILE A 360 -12.66 -6.27 -11.54
N VAL A 361 -12.94 -5.69 -12.70
CA VAL A 361 -12.44 -4.40 -13.14
C VAL A 361 -13.58 -3.38 -13.05
N VAL A 362 -13.30 -2.20 -12.50
CA VAL A 362 -14.27 -1.10 -12.38
C VAL A 362 -13.87 0.09 -13.27
N SER A 363 -14.87 0.85 -13.72
CA SER A 363 -14.65 2.11 -14.44
C SER A 363 -14.79 3.33 -13.52
N GLY A 364 -14.25 4.47 -13.94
CA GLY A 364 -14.50 5.75 -13.31
C GLY A 364 -15.96 6.16 -13.41
N HIS A 365 -16.64 5.77 -14.49
CA HIS A 365 -18.09 5.95 -14.63
C HIS A 365 -18.86 5.19 -13.54
N GLU A 366 -18.58 3.90 -13.34
CA GLU A 366 -19.22 3.10 -12.28
C GLU A 366 -18.94 3.65 -10.89
N CYS A 367 -17.70 4.04 -10.62
CA CYS A 367 -17.30 4.62 -9.35
C CYS A 367 -18.09 5.92 -9.06
N ARG A 368 -18.27 6.79 -10.06
CA ARG A 368 -19.04 8.04 -9.93
C ARG A 368 -20.53 7.78 -9.77
N THR A 369 -21.09 6.85 -10.53
CA THR A 369 -22.51 6.46 -10.45
C THR A 369 -22.86 5.90 -9.07
N LEU A 370 -22.00 5.06 -8.50
CA LEU A 370 -22.22 4.48 -7.16
C LEU A 370 -21.76 5.40 -6.02
N TYR A 371 -21.07 6.50 -6.31
CA TYR A 371 -20.47 7.38 -5.31
C TYR A 371 -21.45 7.83 -4.22
N PRO A 372 -22.65 8.37 -4.51
CA PRO A 372 -23.57 8.81 -3.46
C PRO A 372 -24.04 7.67 -2.53
N ARG A 373 -24.13 6.44 -3.04
CA ARG A 373 -24.43 5.25 -2.23
C ARG A 373 -23.24 4.88 -1.35
N ILE A 374 -22.03 4.86 -1.92
CA ILE A 374 -20.79 4.56 -1.19
C ILE A 374 -20.56 5.56 -0.04
N ARG A 375 -20.80 6.86 -0.27
CA ARG A 375 -20.72 7.88 0.79
C ARG A 375 -21.65 7.56 1.97
N ARG A 376 -22.91 7.18 1.69
CA ARG A 376 -23.89 6.82 2.72
C ARG A 376 -23.50 5.54 3.45
N LEU A 377 -22.94 4.57 2.73
CA LEU A 377 -22.47 3.31 3.30
C LEU A 377 -21.31 3.53 4.29
N LEU A 378 -20.42 4.46 3.98
CA LEU A 378 -19.23 4.76 4.80
C LEU A 378 -19.48 5.74 5.95
N ALA A 379 -20.56 6.53 5.90
CA ALA A 379 -20.83 7.55 6.90
C ALA A 379 -20.95 6.99 8.34
N PRO A 380 -21.59 5.83 8.61
CA PRO A 380 -21.60 5.22 9.94
C PRO A 380 -20.22 4.83 10.46
N ALA A 381 -19.27 4.54 9.57
CA ALA A 381 -17.88 4.25 9.92
C ALA A 381 -17.06 5.52 10.23
N GLY A 382 -17.66 6.72 10.13
CA GLY A 382 -16.96 7.99 10.31
C GLY A 382 -16.03 8.36 9.14
N ILE A 383 -16.09 7.62 8.02
CA ILE A 383 -15.29 7.90 6.84
C ILE A 383 -16.03 8.91 5.96
N VAL A 384 -15.47 10.12 5.89
CA VAL A 384 -16.04 11.22 5.12
C VAL A 384 -15.41 11.26 3.74
N LEU A 385 -16.26 11.12 2.72
CA LEU A 385 -15.93 11.35 1.32
C LEU A 385 -16.47 12.72 0.89
N PRO A 386 -15.72 13.50 0.09
CA PRO A 386 -16.16 14.82 -0.38
C PRO A 386 -17.46 14.74 -1.18
N GLU A 387 -18.22 15.83 -1.25
CA GLU A 387 -19.44 15.87 -2.06
C GLU A 387 -19.14 15.74 -3.55
N ASP A 388 -18.14 16.49 -4.02
CA ASP A 388 -17.61 16.38 -5.36
C ASP A 388 -16.55 15.25 -5.44
N PRO A 389 -16.81 14.16 -6.20
CA PRO A 389 -15.82 13.11 -6.43
C PRO A 389 -14.53 13.63 -7.08
N GLY A 390 -14.56 14.77 -7.78
CA GLY A 390 -13.40 15.43 -8.36
C GLY A 390 -12.36 15.91 -7.33
N LEU A 391 -12.75 16.04 -6.07
CA LEU A 391 -11.84 16.38 -4.97
C LEU A 391 -11.13 15.17 -4.37
N LEU A 392 -11.57 13.94 -4.68
CA LEU A 392 -10.93 12.73 -4.20
C LEU A 392 -9.54 12.58 -4.84
N ARG A 393 -8.57 12.14 -4.04
CA ARG A 393 -7.18 11.94 -4.47
C ARG A 393 -6.73 10.49 -4.34
N GLU A 394 -7.42 9.71 -3.52
CA GLU A 394 -7.21 8.27 -3.38
C GLU A 394 -8.52 7.51 -3.54
N TRP A 395 -8.61 6.73 -4.63
CA TRP A 395 -9.83 6.04 -5.04
C TRP A 395 -9.92 4.60 -4.53
N SER A 396 -8.88 4.03 -3.90
CA SER A 396 -8.84 2.61 -3.52
C SER A 396 -10.09 2.11 -2.78
N LEU A 397 -10.57 2.85 -1.78
CA LEU A 397 -11.79 2.46 -1.03
C LEU A 397 -13.06 2.51 -1.90
N VAL A 398 -13.20 3.57 -2.71
CA VAL A 398 -14.34 3.72 -3.63
C VAL A 398 -14.32 2.63 -4.68
N MET A 399 -13.15 2.31 -5.23
CA MET A 399 -12.96 1.19 -6.15
C MET A 399 -13.38 -0.12 -5.50
N ALA A 400 -12.87 -0.43 -4.31
CA ALA A 400 -13.19 -1.68 -3.63
C ALA A 400 -14.71 -1.84 -3.42
N LEU A 401 -15.39 -0.80 -2.92
CA LEU A 401 -16.83 -0.84 -2.71
C LEU A 401 -17.62 -0.87 -4.02
N THR A 402 -17.19 -0.13 -5.04
CA THR A 402 -17.77 -0.21 -6.40
C THR A 402 -17.67 -1.64 -6.92
N GLY A 403 -16.49 -2.26 -6.78
CA GLY A 403 -16.23 -3.63 -7.19
C GLY A 403 -17.11 -4.63 -6.45
N VAL A 404 -17.29 -4.49 -5.14
CA VAL A 404 -18.22 -5.33 -4.37
C VAL A 404 -19.65 -5.19 -4.85
N LEU A 405 -20.17 -3.97 -4.92
CA LEU A 405 -21.56 -3.73 -5.31
C LEU A 405 -21.85 -4.26 -6.72
N GLN A 406 -20.94 -4.00 -7.66
CA GLN A 406 -21.04 -4.50 -9.03
C GLN A 406 -20.92 -6.03 -9.11
N ALA A 407 -20.00 -6.64 -8.35
CA ALA A 407 -19.85 -8.09 -8.33
C ALA A 407 -21.09 -8.78 -7.76
N ILE A 408 -21.75 -8.19 -6.77
CA ILE A 408 -23.04 -8.67 -6.24
C ILE A 408 -24.13 -8.52 -7.30
N ASP A 409 -24.29 -7.33 -7.89
CA ASP A 409 -25.31 -7.05 -8.90
C ASP A 409 -25.18 -7.94 -10.15
N ARG A 410 -23.96 -8.38 -10.46
CA ARG A 410 -23.64 -9.26 -11.59
C ARG A 410 -23.58 -10.75 -11.25
N GLY A 411 -23.85 -11.14 -10.00
CA GLY A 411 -23.82 -12.53 -9.56
C GLY A 411 -22.42 -13.17 -9.60
N LEU A 412 -21.36 -12.38 -9.43
CA LEU A 412 -19.96 -12.85 -9.42
C LEU A 412 -19.47 -13.31 -8.05
N VAL A 413 -20.27 -13.10 -6.99
CA VAL A 413 -19.93 -13.40 -5.60
C VAL A 413 -21.01 -14.29 -5.00
N ALA A 414 -20.61 -15.47 -4.53
CA ALA A 414 -21.50 -16.44 -3.91
C ALA A 414 -21.59 -16.23 -2.39
N GLU A 415 -20.51 -15.72 -1.78
CA GLU A 415 -20.35 -15.59 -0.33
C GLU A 415 -21.30 -14.56 0.26
N ASP A 416 -21.83 -14.86 1.45
CA ASP A 416 -22.76 -13.99 2.17
C ASP A 416 -22.06 -13.06 3.16
N ASP A 417 -20.80 -13.35 3.51
CA ASP A 417 -19.96 -12.54 4.39
C ASP A 417 -18.79 -11.95 3.61
N ILE A 418 -18.77 -10.62 3.48
CA ILE A 418 -17.79 -9.90 2.67
C ILE A 418 -17.04 -8.90 3.54
N LEU A 419 -15.73 -9.07 3.63
CA LEU A 419 -14.81 -8.13 4.30
C LEU A 419 -14.07 -7.28 3.27
N VAL A 420 -14.35 -5.98 3.26
CA VAL A 420 -13.75 -5.00 2.37
C VAL A 420 -12.52 -4.40 3.05
N HIS A 421 -11.36 -4.49 2.40
CA HIS A 421 -10.11 -3.92 2.92
C HIS A 421 -10.00 -2.43 2.54
N GLY A 422 -10.29 -1.55 3.50
CA GLY A 422 -10.12 -0.11 3.39
C GLY A 422 -8.64 0.26 3.37
N SER A 423 -8.06 0.42 2.18
CA SER A 423 -6.61 0.52 2.00
C SER A 423 -6.10 1.93 1.65
N GLY A 424 -7.00 2.84 1.30
CA GLY A 424 -6.69 4.25 1.08
C GLY A 424 -7.95 5.05 0.73
N SER A 425 -8.07 6.24 1.34
CA SER A 425 -9.09 7.24 1.00
C SER A 425 -8.73 8.60 1.59
N TYR A 426 -8.59 9.61 0.74
CA TYR A 426 -8.40 11.00 1.13
C TYR A 426 -8.74 11.94 -0.01
N HIS A 427 -9.12 13.17 0.34
CA HIS A 427 -9.41 14.26 -0.59
C HIS A 427 -8.46 15.44 -0.39
N ALA A 428 -8.50 16.40 -1.31
CA ALA A 428 -7.58 17.54 -1.34
C ALA A 428 -7.59 18.43 -0.07
N GLY A 429 -8.63 18.31 0.78
CA GLY A 429 -8.73 19.04 2.04
C GLY A 429 -8.10 18.34 3.24
N ASP A 430 -7.73 17.07 3.10
CA ASP A 430 -7.17 16.26 4.19
C ASP A 430 -5.68 16.49 4.41
N PHE A 431 -4.99 17.09 3.45
CA PHE A 431 -3.54 17.26 3.47
C PHE A 431 -3.11 18.54 2.76
N ARG A 432 -1.88 18.96 3.06
CA ARG A 432 -1.18 19.99 2.30
C ARG A 432 -0.26 19.31 1.28
N PRO A 433 -0.38 19.60 -0.03
CA PRO A 433 0.54 19.09 -1.03
C PRO A 433 1.99 19.47 -0.70
N LEU A 434 2.93 18.62 -1.11
CA LEU A 434 4.35 18.94 -1.02
C LEU A 434 4.67 20.15 -1.94
N PRO A 435 5.31 21.22 -1.45
CA PRO A 435 5.64 22.39 -2.27
C PRO A 435 6.59 22.04 -3.43
N GLU A 436 6.45 22.74 -4.57
CA GLU A 436 7.24 22.47 -5.78
C GLU A 436 8.75 22.68 -5.56
N ASP A 437 9.16 23.62 -4.69
CA ASP A 437 10.57 23.84 -4.32
C ASP A 437 11.16 22.71 -3.45
N ARG A 438 10.33 21.74 -3.06
CA ARG A 438 10.72 20.50 -2.36
C ARG A 438 10.73 19.28 -3.26
N LEU A 439 10.46 19.46 -4.55
CA LEU A 439 10.52 18.42 -5.58
C LEU A 439 11.77 18.63 -6.44
N THR A 440 12.61 17.61 -6.51
CA THR A 440 13.80 17.65 -7.35
C THR A 440 13.59 16.75 -8.58
N PRO A 441 13.51 17.30 -9.80
CA PRO A 441 13.34 16.46 -10.99
C PRO A 441 14.57 15.58 -11.20
N VAL A 442 14.36 14.34 -11.67
CA VAL A 442 15.41 13.42 -12.09
C VAL A 442 15.04 12.73 -13.40
N THR A 443 16.02 12.49 -14.27
CA THR A 443 15.79 11.83 -15.57
C THR A 443 16.41 10.45 -15.69
N GLU A 444 17.49 10.18 -14.95
CA GLU A 444 18.26 8.94 -15.04
C GLU A 444 18.97 8.60 -13.71
N VAL A 445 19.69 7.48 -13.70
CA VAL A 445 20.34 6.93 -12.50
C VAL A 445 21.47 7.85 -12.00
N GLU A 446 22.28 8.37 -12.92
CA GLU A 446 23.43 9.23 -12.65
C GLU A 446 22.98 10.56 -12.03
N ASP A 447 21.93 11.17 -12.60
CA ASP A 447 21.33 12.39 -12.09
C ASP A 447 20.74 12.20 -10.68
N LEU A 448 20.07 11.06 -10.44
CA LEU A 448 19.61 10.69 -9.10
C LEU A 448 20.77 10.55 -8.12
N ALA A 449 21.87 9.91 -8.54
CA ALA A 449 23.03 9.69 -7.68
C ALA A 449 23.72 11.01 -7.28
N GLU A 450 23.92 11.92 -8.23
CA GLU A 450 24.51 13.25 -8.00
C GLU A 450 23.68 14.04 -6.98
N LYS A 451 22.37 14.13 -7.20
CA LYS A 451 21.46 14.88 -6.32
C LYS A 451 21.29 14.22 -4.95
N ALA A 452 21.31 12.89 -4.89
CA ALA A 452 21.26 12.15 -3.63
C ALA A 452 22.57 12.28 -2.82
N ALA A 453 23.72 12.46 -3.48
CA ALA A 453 24.99 12.69 -2.80
C ALA A 453 24.93 13.96 -1.93
N TRP A 454 24.35 15.04 -2.46
CA TRP A 454 24.14 16.27 -1.70
C TRP A 454 23.33 16.00 -0.42
N ALA A 455 22.29 15.16 -0.49
CA ALA A 455 21.44 14.82 0.66
C ALA A 455 22.17 14.05 1.78
N VAL A 456 23.29 13.39 1.48
CA VAL A 456 24.05 12.58 2.45
C VAL A 456 25.28 13.28 3.02
N GLU A 457 25.80 14.31 2.35
CA GLU A 457 26.94 15.12 2.82
C GLU A 457 26.72 15.76 4.21
N ASP A 458 27.81 15.84 4.98
CA ASP A 458 27.81 16.51 6.27
C ASP A 458 27.79 18.04 6.07
N ASP A 459 27.27 18.78 7.05
CA ASP A 459 27.06 20.24 6.91
C ASP A 459 28.37 21.01 6.65
N ALA A 460 29.51 20.49 7.14
CA ALA A 460 30.84 21.06 6.88
C ALA A 460 31.27 20.93 5.40
N ASP A 461 30.98 19.79 4.76
CA ASP A 461 31.35 19.54 3.36
C ASP A 461 30.46 20.33 2.38
N ARG A 462 29.19 20.54 2.75
CA ARG A 462 28.27 21.37 1.97
C ARG A 462 28.66 22.85 1.97
N ALA A 463 29.23 23.35 3.08
CA ALA A 463 29.69 24.72 3.19
C ALA A 463 30.95 24.98 2.34
N ALA A 464 31.80 23.97 2.13
CA ALA A 464 33.00 24.05 1.30
C ALA A 464 32.71 23.92 -0.21
N SER A 465 31.52 23.42 -0.58
CA SER A 465 31.11 23.17 -1.97
C SER A 465 30.19 24.26 -2.56
N ARG A 466 29.90 25.32 -1.78
CA ARG A 466 29.21 26.55 -2.21
C ARG A 466 30.23 27.65 -2.42
#